data_AF-A0AAD9JNT6-F1
#
_entry.id   AF-A0AAD9JNT6-F1
#
_cell.length_a   1.000
_cell.length_b   1.000
_cell.length_c   1.000
_cell.angle_alpha   90.00
_cell.angle_beta   90.00
_cell.angle_gamma   90.00
#
_symmetry.space_group_name_H-M   'P 1'
#
loop_
_entity.id
_entity.type
_entity.pdbx_description
1 polymer ?
#
loop_
_entity_poly.entity_id
_entity_poly.type
_entity_poly.pdbx_seq_one_letter_code
_entity_poly.pdbx_strand_id
1 'polypeptide(L)'
;MNLIVFEHREFLTGFHKRKEARRQKAKDDALIALKEEKRKFKEKKRAELAARRAKFDSMFEEKEEETESRTYDLSKHLVTVTEVAEVDLEDEGTHLGPNQAGGSGRREGRFSSGE
;
A
#
# COMPACT_ATOMS: atom_id res chain seq x y z
N MET A 1 22.64 -22.34 55.80
CA MET A 1 23.84 -21.93 55.04
C MET A 1 23.66 -21.88 53.52
N ASN A 2 22.59 -22.45 52.94
CA ASN A 2 22.42 -22.50 51.48
C ASN A 2 21.83 -21.24 50.83
N LEU A 3 21.25 -20.31 51.59
CA LEU A 3 20.62 -19.09 51.06
C LEU A 3 21.66 -18.07 50.55
N ILE A 4 22.74 -17.88 51.31
CA ILE A 4 23.83 -16.94 50.99
C ILE A 4 24.57 -17.36 49.70
N VAL A 5 24.69 -18.66 49.45
CA VAL A 5 25.35 -19.20 48.24
C VAL A 5 24.51 -18.98 46.99
N PHE A 6 23.18 -19.03 47.11
CA PHE A 6 22.26 -18.78 45.99
C PHE A 6 22.25 -17.29 45.62
N GLU A 7 22.16 -16.40 46.62
CA GLU A 7 22.25 -14.95 46.43
C GLU A 7 23.59 -14.51 45.82
N HIS A 8 24.71 -15.13 46.22
CA HIS A 8 26.02 -14.83 45.61
C HIS A 8 26.11 -15.25 44.13
N ARG A 9 25.55 -16.41 43.75
CA ARG A 9 25.50 -16.84 42.33
C ARG A 9 24.63 -15.92 41.50
N GLU A 10 23.49 -15.48 42.02
CA GLU A 10 22.61 -14.53 41.32
C GLU A 10 23.21 -13.13 41.25
N PHE A 11 23.93 -12.68 42.27
CA PHE A 11 24.64 -11.40 42.26
C PHE A 11 25.74 -11.37 41.19
N LEU A 12 26.53 -12.45 41.05
CA LEU A 12 27.60 -12.57 40.07
C LEU A 12 27.11 -12.82 38.64
N THR A 13 26.00 -13.56 38.46
CA THR A 13 25.40 -13.82 37.12
C THR A 13 24.33 -12.81 36.70
N GLY A 14 23.84 -12.01 37.65
CA GLY A 14 22.72 -11.09 37.47
C GLY A 14 23.05 -9.89 36.58
N PHE A 15 24.33 -9.48 36.48
CA PHE A 15 24.71 -8.41 35.58
C PHE A 15 24.51 -8.80 34.11
N HIS A 16 24.86 -10.03 33.73
CA HIS A 16 24.61 -10.55 32.39
C HIS A 16 23.11 -10.61 32.12
N LYS A 17 22.33 -11.20 33.04
CA LYS A 17 20.85 -11.25 32.96
C LYS A 17 20.22 -9.86 32.80
N ARG A 18 20.63 -8.86 33.60
CA ARG A 18 20.13 -7.48 33.52
C ARG A 18 20.60 -6.76 32.26
N LYS A 19 21.80 -7.05 31.76
CA LYS A 19 22.30 -6.51 30.50
C LYS A 19 21.51 -7.06 29.32
N GLU A 20 21.21 -8.35 29.32
CA GLU A 20 20.35 -8.99 28.32
C GLU A 20 18.92 -8.48 28.39
N ALA A 21 18.33 -8.38 29.59
CA ALA A 21 16.99 -7.83 29.77
C ALA A 21 16.89 -6.38 29.24
N ARG A 22 17.90 -5.54 29.50
CA ARG A 22 17.95 -4.17 28.94
C ARG A 22 18.08 -4.17 27.42
N ARG A 23 18.90 -5.06 26.86
CA ARG A 23 19.06 -5.20 25.40
C ARG A 23 17.77 -5.69 24.73
N GLN A 24 17.08 -6.65 25.34
CA GLN A 24 15.79 -7.14 24.87
C GLN A 24 14.74 -6.04 24.93
N LYS A 25 14.63 -5.35 26.08
CA LYS A 25 13.71 -4.20 26.21
C LYS A 25 13.94 -3.13 25.13
N ALA A 26 15.19 -2.73 24.88
CA ALA A 26 15.48 -1.74 23.85
C ALA A 26 15.10 -2.23 22.43
N LYS A 27 15.26 -3.53 22.15
CA LYS A 27 14.82 -4.13 20.88
C LYS A 27 13.29 -4.16 20.78
N ASP A 28 12.61 -4.53 21.85
CA ASP A 28 11.15 -4.61 21.89
C ASP A 28 10.53 -3.23 21.73
N ASP A 29 11.05 -2.22 22.43
CA ASP A 29 10.64 -0.82 22.31
C ASP A 29 10.81 -0.31 20.86
N ALA A 30 11.95 -0.63 20.22
CA ALA A 30 12.18 -0.28 18.82
C ALA A 30 11.21 -0.99 17.85
N LEU A 31 10.89 -2.26 18.11
CA LEU A 31 9.93 -3.02 17.31
C LEU A 31 8.50 -2.47 17.46
N ILE A 32 8.11 -2.04 18.66
CA ILE A 32 6.82 -1.40 18.92
C ILE A 32 6.73 -0.09 18.14
N ALA A 33 7.74 0.78 18.25
CA ALA A 33 7.77 2.04 17.51
C ALA A 33 7.66 1.81 15.99
N LEU A 34 8.37 0.81 15.45
CA LEU A 34 8.31 0.46 14.03
C LEU A 34 6.92 -0.04 13.61
N LYS A 35 6.25 -0.84 14.46
CA LYS A 35 4.88 -1.31 14.19
C LYS A 35 3.88 -0.16 14.17
N GLU A 36 4.01 0.78 15.10
CA GLU A 36 3.14 1.97 15.15
C GLU A 36 3.32 2.85 13.92
N GLU A 37 4.56 3.12 13.50
CA GLU A 37 4.82 3.87 12.28
C GLU A 37 4.27 3.17 11.03
N LYS A 38 4.42 1.84 10.93
CA LYS A 38 3.79 1.06 9.86
C LYS A 38 2.27 1.15 9.89
N ARG A 39 1.65 1.16 11.07
CA ARG A 39 0.19 1.30 11.20
C ARG A 39 -0.27 2.66 10.71
N LYS A 40 0.35 3.75 11.17
CA LYS A 40 0.06 5.12 10.74
C LYS A 40 0.21 5.27 9.22
N PHE A 41 1.26 4.70 8.64
CA PHE A 41 1.47 4.75 7.20
C PHE A 41 0.37 4.02 6.41
N LYS A 42 -0.05 2.84 6.87
CA LYS A 42 -1.16 2.10 6.26
C LYS A 42 -2.48 2.86 6.38
N GLU A 43 -2.76 3.48 7.51
CA GLU A 43 -3.95 4.30 7.74
C GLU A 43 -3.96 5.51 6.80
N LYS A 44 -2.83 6.23 6.67
CA LYS A 44 -2.69 7.35 5.71
C LYS A 44 -2.96 6.90 4.27
N LYS A 45 -2.34 5.79 3.83
CA LYS A 45 -2.59 5.22 2.49
C LYS A 45 -4.05 4.84 2.27
N ARG A 46 -4.69 4.24 3.28
CA ARG A 46 -6.11 3.88 3.20
C ARG A 46 -7.01 5.12 3.11
N ALA A 47 -6.72 6.16 3.89
CA ALA A 47 -7.44 7.43 3.86
C ALA A 47 -7.27 8.12 2.50
N GLU A 48 -6.06 8.16 1.96
CA GLU A 48 -5.78 8.71 0.63
C GLU A 48 -6.54 7.95 -0.48
N LEU A 49 -6.53 6.61 -0.43
CA LEU A 49 -7.28 5.79 -1.39
C LEU A 49 -8.79 6.03 -1.28
N ALA A 50 -9.31 6.15 -0.06
CA ALA A 50 -10.72 6.46 0.17
C ALA A 50 -11.09 7.85 -0.37
N ALA A 51 -10.24 8.85 -0.15
CA ALA A 51 -10.44 10.19 -0.69
C ALA A 51 -10.40 10.21 -2.23
N ARG A 52 -9.48 9.46 -2.85
CA ARG A 52 -9.43 9.33 -4.31
C ARG A 52 -10.69 8.66 -4.86
N ARG A 53 -11.20 7.62 -4.20
CA ARG A 53 -12.48 6.98 -4.57
C ARG A 53 -13.65 7.95 -4.44
N ALA A 54 -13.77 8.65 -3.31
CA ALA A 54 -14.83 9.63 -3.12
C ALA A 54 -14.82 10.74 -4.19
N LYS A 55 -13.63 11.20 -4.61
CA LYS A 55 -13.50 12.15 -5.73
C LYS A 55 -13.94 11.57 -7.08
N PHE A 56 -13.65 10.30 -7.33
CA PHE A 56 -14.16 9.64 -8.53
C PHE A 56 -15.67 9.50 -8.47
N ASP A 57 -16.22 9.00 -7.35
CA ASP A 57 -17.66 8.81 -7.18
C ASP A 57 -18.39 10.15 -7.35
N SER A 58 -17.90 11.25 -6.77
CA SER A 58 -18.50 12.59 -6.97
C SER A 58 -18.42 13.05 -8.42
N MET A 59 -17.32 12.76 -9.13
CA MET A 59 -17.17 13.12 -10.55
C MET A 59 -18.10 12.30 -11.45
N PHE A 60 -18.43 11.07 -11.07
CA PHE A 60 -19.40 10.23 -11.78
C PHE A 60 -20.84 10.65 -11.47
N GLU A 61 -21.16 10.98 -10.21
CA GLU A 61 -22.48 11.47 -9.82
C GLU A 61 -22.83 12.78 -10.55
N GLU A 62 -21.86 13.70 -10.73
CA GLU A 62 -22.03 14.90 -11.55
C GLU A 62 -22.18 14.61 -13.06
N LYS A 63 -21.71 13.46 -13.56
CA LYS A 63 -21.78 13.07 -14.98
C LYS A 63 -22.99 12.22 -15.35
N GLU A 64 -23.64 11.56 -14.38
CA GLU A 64 -24.84 10.74 -14.65
C GLU A 64 -26.05 11.59 -15.12
N GLU A 65 -25.97 12.92 -15.05
CA GLU A 65 -27.06 13.82 -15.44
C GLU A 65 -27.13 14.15 -16.96
N GLU A 66 -26.12 13.83 -17.79
CA GLU A 66 -26.04 14.32 -19.20
C GLU A 66 -25.99 13.20 -20.27
N THR A 67 -26.58 12.02 -20.03
CA THR A 67 -26.72 11.02 -21.12
C THR A 67 -28.11 11.07 -21.76
N GLU A 68 -28.22 11.71 -22.92
CA GLU A 68 -29.43 11.68 -23.73
C GLU A 68 -29.59 10.28 -24.37
N SER A 69 -30.32 9.39 -23.69
CA SER A 69 -30.75 8.12 -24.29
C SER A 69 -32.04 8.32 -25.07
N ARG A 70 -32.05 7.91 -26.35
CA ARG A 70 -33.26 7.92 -27.18
C ARG A 70 -33.64 6.49 -27.55
N THR A 71 -34.87 6.10 -27.23
CA THR A 71 -35.42 4.79 -27.60
C THR A 71 -36.32 4.95 -28.82
N TYR A 72 -36.03 4.18 -29.87
CA TYR A 72 -36.79 4.17 -31.11
C TYR A 72 -37.55 2.85 -31.22
N ASP A 73 -38.87 2.94 -31.39
CA ASP A 73 -39.72 1.79 -31.66
C ASP A 73 -39.81 1.55 -33.17
N LEU A 74 -39.26 0.42 -33.60
CA LEU A 74 -39.29 -0.04 -34.98
C LEU A 74 -40.26 -1.22 -35.07
N SER A 75 -40.83 -1.44 -36.25
CA SER A 75 -41.93 -2.39 -36.48
C SER A 75 -41.69 -3.85 -36.03
N LYS A 76 -40.46 -4.25 -35.71
CA LYS A 76 -40.11 -5.59 -35.23
C LYS A 76 -39.16 -5.60 -34.02
N HIS A 77 -38.72 -4.45 -33.52
CA HIS A 77 -37.72 -4.38 -32.45
C HIS A 77 -37.60 -2.98 -31.85
N LEU A 78 -37.16 -2.94 -30.59
CA LEU A 78 -36.85 -1.72 -29.87
C LEU A 78 -35.34 -1.49 -29.93
N VAL A 79 -34.91 -0.28 -30.30
CA VAL A 79 -33.50 0.11 -30.33
C VAL A 79 -33.31 1.29 -29.40
N THR A 80 -32.42 1.15 -28.42
CA THR A 80 -32.00 2.24 -27.55
C THR A 80 -30.63 2.72 -28.00
N VAL A 81 -30.54 4.00 -28.38
CA VAL A 81 -29.28 4.65 -28.75
C VAL A 81 -28.89 5.57 -27.61
N THR A 82 -27.69 5.36 -27.07
CA THR A 82 -27.10 6.21 -26.03
C THR A 82 -25.92 6.93 -26.67
N GLU A 83 -26.02 8.25 -26.79
CA GLU A 83 -24.91 9.08 -27.23
C GLU A 83 -23.99 9.33 -26.02
N VAL A 84 -22.73 8.91 -26.13
CA VAL A 84 -21.71 9.18 -25.12
C VAL A 84 -20.80 10.24 -25.70
N ALA A 85 -20.79 11.44 -25.12
CA ALA A 85 -19.92 12.53 -25.55
C ALA A 85 -18.44 12.10 -25.49
N GLU A 86 -17.63 12.70 -26.38
CA GLU A 86 -16.21 12.46 -26.65
C GLU A 86 -15.43 11.99 -25.40
N VAL A 87 -15.34 10.66 -25.24
CA VAL A 87 -14.56 10.07 -24.15
C VAL A 87 -13.11 10.10 -24.59
N ASP A 88 -12.38 11.09 -24.09
CA ASP A 88 -10.95 11.23 -24.34
C ASP A 88 -10.20 10.11 -23.58
N LEU A 89 -10.08 8.95 -24.22
CA LEU A 89 -9.42 7.75 -23.67
C LEU A 89 -7.87 7.85 -23.78
N GLU A 90 -7.37 8.95 -24.34
CA GLU A 90 -5.95 9.18 -24.60
C GLU A 90 -5.17 9.63 -23.35
N ASP A 91 -5.83 9.89 -22.22
CA ASP A 91 -5.16 10.32 -21.00
C ASP A 91 -4.21 9.25 -20.40
N GLU A 92 -3.03 9.71 -19.97
CA GLU A 92 -1.99 8.94 -19.25
C GLU A 92 -2.54 8.33 -17.94
N GLY A 93 -3.21 7.19 -18.05
CA GLY A 93 -3.81 6.54 -16.88
C GLY A 93 -4.76 5.39 -17.20
N THR A 94 -5.16 5.21 -18.46
CA THR A 94 -5.95 4.06 -18.93
C THR A 94 -5.15 2.75 -18.95
N HIS A 95 -3.83 2.80 -18.76
CA HIS A 95 -3.00 1.60 -18.65
C HIS A 95 -2.92 1.07 -17.21
N LEU A 96 -3.24 -0.22 -17.03
CA LEU A 96 -2.98 -0.93 -15.77
C LEU A 96 -1.63 -1.65 -15.87
N GLY A 97 -0.60 -1.06 -15.29
CA GLY A 97 0.77 -1.62 -15.23
C GLY A 97 1.79 -0.80 -16.03
N PRO A 98 3.10 -1.04 -15.82
CA PRO A 98 4.13 -0.36 -16.58
C PRO A 98 4.08 -0.82 -18.05
N ASN A 99 3.81 0.11 -18.96
CA ASN A 99 3.98 -0.11 -20.40
C ASN A 99 5.47 -0.29 -20.68
N GLN A 100 5.97 -1.53 -20.63
CA GLN A 100 7.25 -1.85 -21.24
C GLN A 100 7.07 -1.83 -22.75
N ALA A 101 7.23 -0.65 -23.35
CA ALA A 101 7.52 -0.55 -24.77
C ALA A 101 8.79 -1.39 -25.03
N GLY A 102 8.63 -2.56 -25.64
CA GLY A 102 9.75 -3.42 -25.96
C GLY A 102 10.72 -2.70 -26.90
N GLY A 103 12.02 -2.70 -26.56
CA GLY A 103 13.07 -2.45 -27.54
C GLY A 103 14.23 -1.53 -27.14
N SER A 104 15.01 -1.88 -26.13
CA SER A 104 16.49 -1.85 -26.13
C SER A 104 16.93 -2.34 -24.74
N GLY A 105 17.83 -3.29 -24.54
CA GLY A 105 18.96 -3.73 -25.32
C GLY A 105 20.12 -3.88 -24.34
N ARG A 106 20.54 -5.14 -24.13
CA ARG A 106 21.74 -5.62 -23.40
C ARG A 106 21.60 -5.90 -21.90
N ARG A 107 21.51 -7.20 -21.62
CA ARG A 107 22.23 -7.84 -20.52
C ARG A 107 23.70 -7.43 -20.57
N GLU A 108 24.26 -7.00 -19.44
CA GLU A 108 25.55 -7.48 -18.96
C GLU A 108 25.62 -7.29 -17.45
N GLY A 109 25.83 -8.40 -16.74
CA GLY A 109 26.00 -8.38 -15.29
C GLY A 109 27.38 -7.85 -14.93
N ARG A 110 27.45 -7.07 -13.85
CA ARG A 110 28.68 -6.91 -13.08
C ARG A 110 28.33 -6.82 -11.60
N PHE A 111 28.38 -7.98 -10.96
CA PHE A 111 28.44 -8.09 -9.51
C PHE A 111 29.89 -7.75 -9.12
N SER A 112 30.15 -6.55 -8.61
CA SER A 112 31.42 -6.27 -7.93
C SER A 112 31.29 -6.71 -6.47
N SER A 113 31.81 -7.90 -6.18
CA SER A 113 32.17 -8.30 -4.81
C SER A 113 33.22 -7.32 -4.27
N GLY A 114 33.10 -7.04 -2.97
CA GLY A 114 33.79 -5.94 -2.29
C GLY A 114 35.28 -6.12 -2.04
N GLU A 115 35.81 -5.07 -1.41
CA GLU A 115 36.95 -5.06 -0.50
C GLU A 115 36.54 -4.29 0.76
#